data_AF-A0A2Z2MDJ4-F1
#
_entry.id   AF-A0A2Z2MDJ4-F1
#
_cell.length_a   1.000
_cell.length_b   1.000
_cell.length_c   1.000
_cell.angle_alpha   90.00
_cell.angle_beta   90.00
_cell.angle_gamma   90.00
#
_symmetry.space_group_name_H-M   'P 1'
#
loop_
_entity.id
_entity.type
_entity.pdbx_description
1 polymer ?
#
loop_
_entity_poly.entity_id
_entity_poly.type
_entity_poly.pdbx_seq_one_letter_code
_entity_poly.pdbx_strand_id
1 'polypeptide(L)'
;MAVEVPEVDEVRELLEGLGEKALIARLDSFIALNEGLESKRGEDFIRVSILGFLEGLLVSLRKKYPDEQRIEALYERISARRQELDELFRKPAMQNLNV
;
A
#
# COMPACT_ATOMS: atom_id res chain seq x y z
N MET A 1 -4.77 -10.83 13.68
CA MET A 1 -5.26 -9.44 13.79
C MET A 1 -5.07 -8.87 12.40
N ALA A 2 -6.01 -8.14 11.82
CA ALA A 2 -5.78 -7.60 10.48
C ALA A 2 -4.56 -6.66 10.50
N VAL A 3 -3.72 -6.74 9.47
CA VAL A 3 -2.57 -5.84 9.32
C VAL A 3 -3.07 -4.41 9.18
N GLU A 4 -2.78 -3.56 10.16
CA GLU A 4 -3.15 -2.15 10.08
C GLU A 4 -2.22 -1.43 9.09
N VAL A 5 -2.83 -0.84 8.07
CA VAL A 5 -2.21 0.00 7.04
C VAL A 5 -3.08 1.25 6.87
N PRO A 6 -2.86 2.31 7.66
CA PRO A 6 -3.72 3.50 7.68
C PRO A 6 -3.85 4.19 6.31
N GLU A 7 -2.84 4.03 5.44
CA GLU A 7 -2.84 4.58 4.09
C GLU A 7 -3.96 4.00 3.21
N VAL A 8 -4.51 2.83 3.55
CA VAL A 8 -5.67 2.24 2.89
C VAL A 8 -6.91 3.12 3.04
N ASP A 9 -7.15 3.64 4.25
CA ASP A 9 -8.31 4.48 4.53
C ASP A 9 -8.17 5.84 3.83
N GLU A 10 -6.97 6.42 3.86
CA GLU A 10 -6.69 7.67 3.14
C GLU A 10 -6.88 7.54 1.62
N VAL A 11 -6.45 6.41 1.03
CA VAL A 11 -6.69 6.13 -0.39
C VAL A 11 -8.17 5.88 -0.66
N ARG A 12 -8.89 5.18 0.23
CA ARG A 12 -10.34 4.98 0.10
C ARG A 12 -11.07 6.32 0.06
N GLU A 13 -10.81 7.21 1.02
CA GLU A 13 -11.46 8.53 1.08
C GLU A 13 -11.17 9.37 -0.18
N LEU A 14 -9.94 9.30 -0.70
CA LEU A 14 -9.59 9.93 -1.96
C LEU A 14 -10.41 9.36 -3.13
N LEU A 15 -10.50 8.03 -3.24
CA LEU A 15 -11.28 7.36 -4.28
C LEU A 15 -12.78 7.68 -4.19
N GLU A 16 -13.32 7.79 -2.98
CA GLU A 16 -14.70 8.21 -2.73
C GLU A 16 -14.93 9.64 -3.21
N GLY A 17 -14.04 10.56 -2.87
CA GLY A 17 -14.08 11.95 -3.33
C GLY A 17 -13.99 12.09 -4.86
N LEU A 18 -13.28 11.18 -5.53
CA LEU A 18 -13.15 11.14 -6.99
C LEU A 18 -14.29 10.35 -7.68
N GLY A 19 -15.17 9.70 -6.91
CA GLY A 19 -16.26 8.88 -7.43
C GLY A 19 -15.83 7.54 -8.04
N GLU A 20 -14.63 7.06 -7.72
CA GLU A 20 -13.99 5.88 -8.33
C GLU A 20 -14.47 4.55 -7.70
N LYS A 21 -15.78 4.32 -7.69
CA LYS A 21 -16.42 3.16 -7.02
C LYS A 21 -15.83 1.79 -7.43
N ALA A 22 -15.47 1.66 -8.70
CA ALA A 22 -14.87 0.42 -9.22
C ALA A 22 -13.44 0.21 -8.73
N LEU A 23 -12.70 1.26 -8.40
CA LEU A 23 -11.37 1.15 -7.79
C LEU A 23 -11.48 0.83 -6.29
N ILE A 24 -12.48 1.39 -5.60
CA ILE A 24 -12.77 1.04 -4.20
C ILE A 24 -13.02 -0.46 -4.07
N ALA A 25 -13.89 -1.03 -4.90
CA ALA A 25 -14.15 -2.48 -4.86
C ALA A 25 -12.90 -3.34 -5.12
N ARG A 26 -11.97 -2.86 -5.95
CA ARG A 26 -10.69 -3.53 -6.20
C ARG A 26 -9.74 -3.41 -5.01
N LEU A 27 -9.68 -2.24 -4.37
CA LEU A 27 -8.95 -2.03 -3.12
C LEU A 27 -9.45 -3.02 -2.06
N ASP A 28 -10.76 -3.07 -1.82
CA ASP A 28 -11.39 -3.98 -0.85
C ASP A 28 -11.01 -5.44 -1.10
N SER A 29 -11.11 -5.87 -2.37
CA SER A 29 -10.76 -7.23 -2.77
C SER A 29 -9.28 -7.54 -2.54
N PHE A 30 -8.39 -6.57 -2.79
CA PHE A 30 -6.95 -6.74 -2.61
C PHE A 30 -6.58 -6.84 -1.12
N ILE A 31 -7.18 -6.02 -0.26
CA ILE A 31 -6.96 -6.07 1.18
C ILE A 31 -7.42 -7.41 1.75
N ALA A 32 -8.66 -7.82 1.43
CA ALA A 32 -9.21 -9.10 1.91
C ALA A 32 -8.35 -10.31 1.48
N LEU A 33 -7.79 -10.28 0.26
CA LEU A 33 -6.88 -11.32 -0.21
C LEU A 33 -5.60 -11.38 0.65
N ASN A 34 -5.05 -10.23 0.99
CA ASN A 34 -3.79 -10.13 1.74
C ASN A 34 -3.97 -10.50 3.22
N GLU A 35 -5.09 -10.13 3.84
CA GLU A 35 -5.45 -10.61 5.19
C GLU A 35 -5.49 -12.14 5.25
N GLY A 36 -6.01 -12.80 4.21
CA GLY A 36 -6.00 -14.27 4.09
C GLY A 36 -4.61 -14.88 3.95
N LEU A 37 -3.59 -14.10 3.58
CA LEU A 37 -2.21 -14.53 3.38
C LEU A 37 -1.27 -14.19 4.55
N GLU A 38 -1.70 -13.33 5.47
CA GLU A 38 -0.91 -12.83 6.60
C GLU A 38 -0.26 -13.95 7.41
N SER A 39 -1.06 -14.94 7.83
CA SER A 39 -0.57 -16.10 8.60
C SER A 39 0.51 -16.93 7.91
N LYS A 40 0.65 -16.81 6.57
CA LYS A 40 1.60 -17.58 5.75
C LYS A 40 2.82 -16.78 5.33
N ARG A 41 2.70 -15.45 5.27
CA ARG A 41 3.72 -14.56 4.70
C ARG A 41 4.31 -13.57 5.70
N GLY A 42 3.65 -13.37 6.84
CA GLY A 42 4.03 -12.40 7.87
C GLY A 42 3.42 -11.02 7.62
N GLU A 43 3.16 -10.30 8.71
CA GLU A 43 2.54 -8.97 8.71
C GLU A 43 3.32 -7.95 7.85
N ASP A 44 4.64 -7.94 7.99
CA ASP A 44 5.53 -7.03 7.28
C ASP A 44 5.47 -7.18 5.75
N PHE A 45 5.44 -8.43 5.28
CA PHE A 45 5.31 -8.72 3.85
C PHE A 45 3.97 -8.22 3.32
N ILE A 46 2.90 -8.42 4.08
CA ILE A 46 1.56 -7.94 3.71
C ILE A 46 1.54 -6.41 3.66
N ARG A 47 2.12 -5.73 4.66
CA ARG A 47 2.19 -4.26 4.70
C ARG A 47 2.91 -3.70 3.47
N VAL A 48 4.07 -4.25 3.10
CA VAL A 48 4.80 -3.84 1.89
C VAL A 48 3.99 -4.11 0.62
N SER A 49 3.31 -5.26 0.54
CA SER A 49 2.48 -5.62 -0.61
C SER A 49 1.31 -4.65 -0.80
N ILE A 50 0.63 -4.28 0.29
CA ILE A 50 -0.46 -3.29 0.28
C ILE A 50 0.08 -1.94 -0.15
N LEU A 51 1.15 -1.44 0.46
CA LEU A 51 1.73 -0.13 0.09
C LEU A 51 2.17 -0.09 -1.38
N GLY A 52 2.75 -1.18 -1.90
CA GLY A 52 3.11 -1.27 -3.32
C GLY A 52 1.91 -1.25 -4.26
N PHE A 53 0.80 -1.88 -3.87
CA PHE A 53 -0.46 -1.80 -4.62
C PHE A 53 -1.03 -0.37 -4.62
N LEU A 54 -1.06 0.29 -3.45
CA LEU A 54 -1.54 1.67 -3.32
C LEU A 54 -0.71 2.64 -4.15
N GLU A 55 0.62 2.49 -4.12
CA GLU A 55 1.55 3.30 -4.94
C GLU A 55 1.24 3.16 -6.44
N GLY A 56 1.11 1.93 -6.94
CA GLY A 56 0.78 1.67 -8.35
C GLY A 56 -0.59 2.21 -8.77
N LEU A 57 -1.58 2.14 -7.87
CA LEU A 57 -2.90 2.73 -8.07
C LEU A 57 -2.81 4.25 -8.20
N LEU A 58 -2.05 4.92 -7.31
CA LEU A 58 -1.89 6.36 -7.34
C LEU A 58 -1.10 6.86 -8.56
N VAL A 59 -0.10 6.12 -9.04
CA VAL A 59 0.57 6.42 -10.33
C VAL A 59 -0.44 6.49 -11.48
N SER A 60 -1.39 5.56 -11.49
CA SER A 60 -2.43 5.54 -12.52
C SER A 60 -3.40 6.72 -12.35
N LEU A 61 -3.79 7.04 -11.11
CA LEU A 61 -4.66 8.19 -10.82
C LEU A 61 -4.02 9.53 -11.16
N ARG A 62 -2.72 9.73 -10.91
CA ARG A 62 -1.99 10.94 -11.30
C ARG A 62 -2.09 11.25 -12.78
N LYS A 63 -2.09 10.20 -13.62
CA LYS A 63 -2.25 10.35 -15.08
C LYS A 63 -3.68 10.73 -15.46
N LYS A 64 -4.66 10.23 -14.70
CA LYS A 64 -6.09 10.46 -14.95
C LYS A 64 -6.56 11.82 -14.43
N TYR A 65 -5.99 12.28 -13.31
CA TYR A 65 -6.35 13.51 -12.61
C TYR A 65 -5.07 14.34 -12.32
N PRO A 66 -4.46 14.95 -13.36
CA PRO A 66 -3.16 15.61 -13.22
C PRO A 66 -3.16 16.86 -12.32
N ASP A 67 -4.32 17.50 -12.16
CA ASP A 67 -4.45 18.73 -11.37
C ASP A 67 -4.85 18.47 -9.89
N GLU A 68 -5.12 17.22 -9.53
CA GLU A 68 -5.52 16.85 -8.17
C GLU A 68 -4.29 16.62 -7.28
N GLN A 69 -3.90 17.67 -6.56
CA GLN A 69 -2.72 17.68 -5.70
C GLN A 69 -2.77 16.66 -4.57
N ARG A 70 -3.98 16.27 -4.11
CA ARG A 70 -4.13 15.25 -3.06
C ARG A 70 -3.55 13.90 -3.48
N ILE A 71 -3.64 13.55 -4.77
CA ILE A 71 -3.10 12.29 -5.29
C ILE A 71 -1.57 12.30 -5.20
N GLU A 72 -0.92 13.39 -5.59
CA GLU A 72 0.54 13.51 -5.53
C GLU A 72 1.03 13.45 -4.08
N ALA A 73 0.43 14.22 -3.18
CA ALA A 73 0.80 14.23 -1.77
C ALA A 73 0.64 12.85 -1.09
N LEU A 74 -0.40 12.10 -1.47
CA LEU A 74 -0.59 10.74 -0.97
C LEU A 74 0.41 9.76 -1.58
N TYR A 75 0.71 9.89 -2.87
CA TYR A 75 1.72 9.08 -3.55
C TYR A 75 3.11 9.24 -2.92
N GLU A 76 3.56 10.48 -2.69
CA GLU A 76 4.87 10.73 -2.10
C GLU A 76 5.00 10.12 -0.70
N ARG A 77 3.98 10.28 0.16
CA ARG A 77 3.99 9.70 1.51
C ARG A 77 4.02 8.17 1.47
N ILE A 78 3.18 7.54 0.64
CA ILE A 78 3.13 6.08 0.52
C ILE A 78 4.45 5.54 -0.06
N SER A 79 5.01 6.22 -1.06
CA SER A 79 6.29 5.83 -1.65
C SER A 79 7.43 5.90 -0.63
N ALA A 80 7.52 6.99 0.13
CA ALA A 80 8.50 7.13 1.20
C ALA A 80 8.34 6.02 2.24
N ARG A 81 7.11 5.76 2.69
CA ARG A 81 6.84 4.71 3.68
C ARG A 81 7.20 3.32 3.19
N ARG A 82 6.88 3.00 1.93
CA ARG A 82 7.26 1.72 1.31
C ARG A 82 8.77 1.59 1.22
N GLN A 83 9.48 2.66 0.84
CA GLN A 83 10.95 2.66 0.77
C GLN A 83 11.59 2.46 2.14
N GLU A 84 11.09 3.13 3.18
CA GLU A 84 11.56 2.91 4.57
C GLU A 84 11.43 1.44 4.99
N LEU A 85 10.27 0.83 4.71
CA LEU A 85 10.03 -0.57 5.01
C LEU A 85 10.93 -1.49 4.16
N ASP A 86 11.03 -1.25 2.85
CA ASP A 86 11.93 -1.99 1.97
C ASP A 86 13.40 -1.89 2.44
N GLU A 87 13.84 -0.74 2.95
CA GLU A 87 15.18 -0.56 3.50
C GLU A 87 15.37 -1.29 4.84
N LEU A 88 14.38 -1.27 5.72
CA LEU A 88 14.40 -2.05 6.96
C LEU A 88 14.50 -3.56 6.68
N PHE A 89 13.85 -4.04 5.61
CA PHE A 89 13.91 -5.44 5.21
C PHE A 89 15.11 -5.79 4.31
N ARG A 90 15.67 -4.82 3.57
CA ARG A 90 16.91 -4.98 2.79
C ARG A 90 18.17 -4.91 3.65
N LYS A 91 18.19 -4.09 4.71
CA LYS A 91 19.27 -4.11 5.69
C LYS A 91 19.21 -5.45 6.39
N PRO A 92 20.24 -6.30 6.28
CA PRO A 92 20.21 -7.62 6.88
C PRO A 92 20.26 -7.46 8.41
N ALA A 93 19.08 -7.39 9.03
CA ALA A 93 18.87 -7.97 10.35
C ALA A 93 18.83 -9.52 10.28
N MET A 94 19.18 -10.10 9.12
CA MET A 94 19.58 -11.50 8.93
C MET A 94 21.10 -11.61 8.71
N GLN A 95 21.88 -11.02 9.59
CA GLN A 95 23.12 -11.66 10.00
C GLN A 95 22.68 -12.72 11.03
N ASN A 96 22.84 -14.01 10.71
CA ASN A 96 22.48 -15.22 11.50
C ASN A 96 21.34 -16.10 10.93
N LEU A 97 21.40 -16.44 9.64
CA LEU A 97 21.10 -17.82 9.25
C LEU A 97 22.43 -18.50 9.01
N ASN A 98 23.01 -19.02 10.10
CA ASN A 98 24.00 -20.09 10.00
C ASN A 98 23.31 -21.28 9.32
N VAL A 99 23.72 -21.57 8.09
CA VAL A 99 23.74 -22.91 7.51
C VAL A 99 25.02 -23.05 6.70
#